data_AF-A0A2E9PFV2-F1
#
_entry.id   AF-A0A2E9PFV2-F1
#
_cell.length_a   1.000
_cell.length_b   1.000
_cell.length_c   1.000
_cell.angle_alpha   90.00
_cell.angle_beta   90.00
_cell.angle_gamma   90.00
#
_symmetry.space_group_name_H-M   'P 1'
#
loop_
_entity.id
_entity.type
_entity.pdbx_description
1 polymer ?
#
loop_
_entity_poly.entity_id
_entity_poly.type
_entity_poly.pdbx_seq_one_letter_code
_entity_poly.pdbx_strand_id
1 'polypeptide(L)'
;MHCKSITQLLVASLLYFTVTNAHSTMILNIDSGTTLVGVQNLNVDGTLYNVEFIKGTCFDVFGSCDSSATFVFSNESSALLAGQALLDQVFLDLVSGENFDTEPGTYPAQGCGNYWLCESIIPYGANTSHVQGVVVINARPGWAGSAGPDGTGLDSVSNVGTSLVTGLETSYARFTLVEVSSPSVFILLLLAMSTIILRQKGRS
;
A
#
# COMPACT_ATOMS: atom_id res chain seq x y z
N MET A 1 -13.53 -49.75 35.59
CA MET A 1 -12.33 -49.57 34.73
C MET A 1 -12.75 -48.73 33.52
N HIS A 2 -12.80 -47.39 33.67
CA HIS A 2 -11.74 -46.43 33.31
C HIS A 2 -11.28 -46.49 31.84
N CYS A 3 -12.19 -46.38 30.87
CA CYS A 3 -11.84 -46.23 29.45
C CYS A 3 -12.81 -45.33 28.67
N LYS A 4 -13.20 -44.18 29.24
CA LYS A 4 -13.98 -43.14 28.52
C LYS A 4 -13.46 -41.71 28.70
N SER A 5 -12.57 -41.47 29.66
CA SER A 5 -12.14 -40.11 30.04
C SER A 5 -10.88 -39.63 29.31
N ILE A 6 -10.12 -40.51 28.67
CA ILE A 6 -8.83 -40.14 28.03
C ILE A 6 -9.03 -39.74 26.56
N THR A 7 -10.05 -40.30 25.90
CA THR A 7 -10.36 -39.98 24.49
C THR A 7 -10.95 -38.59 24.28
N GLN A 8 -11.55 -37.97 25.32
CA GLN A 8 -12.07 -36.60 25.23
C GLN A 8 -11.00 -35.52 25.40
N LEU A 9 -9.87 -35.81 26.06
CA LEU A 9 -8.78 -34.84 26.24
C LEU A 9 -7.86 -34.72 25.01
N LEU A 10 -7.74 -35.77 24.19
CA LEU A 10 -6.88 -35.73 23.01
C LEU A 10 -7.46 -34.92 21.83
N VAL A 11 -8.79 -34.75 21.78
CA VAL A 11 -9.45 -33.96 20.71
C VAL A 11 -9.40 -32.45 20.99
N ALA A 12 -9.27 -32.04 22.26
CA ALA A 12 -9.19 -30.63 22.64
C ALA A 12 -7.81 -30.00 22.40
N SER A 13 -6.75 -30.80 22.22
CA SER A 13 -5.37 -30.32 22.06
C SER A 13 -4.92 -30.17 20.59
N LEU A 14 -5.71 -30.63 19.62
CA LEU A 14 -5.39 -30.57 18.17
C LEU A 14 -5.97 -29.33 17.45
N LEU A 15 -6.53 -28.39 18.20
CA LEU A 15 -7.08 -27.11 17.71
C LEU A 15 -6.18 -25.91 18.04
N TYR A 16 -4.89 -26.15 18.30
CA TYR A 16 -3.85 -25.16 17.99
C TYR A 16 -3.64 -25.14 16.47
N PHE A 17 -4.69 -24.80 15.73
CA PHE A 17 -4.51 -24.27 14.39
C PHE A 17 -3.82 -22.93 14.62
N THR A 18 -2.50 -22.91 14.43
CA THR A 18 -1.79 -21.66 14.25
C THR A 18 -2.58 -20.88 13.20
N VAL A 19 -3.21 -19.79 13.61
CA VAL A 19 -3.73 -18.80 12.67
C VAL A 19 -2.48 -18.30 11.97
N THR A 20 -2.12 -18.93 10.86
CA THR A 20 -1.15 -18.38 9.95
C THR A 20 -1.85 -17.13 9.43
N ASN A 21 -1.53 -15.98 10.02
CA ASN A 21 -1.79 -14.71 9.37
C ASN A 21 -1.18 -14.88 7.98
N ALA A 22 -2.02 -14.97 6.96
CA ALA A 22 -1.56 -14.94 5.59
C ALA A 22 -0.98 -13.54 5.40
N HIS A 23 0.32 -13.40 5.68
CA HIS A 23 1.02 -12.16 5.46
C HIS A 23 1.17 -12.07 3.95
N SER A 24 0.36 -11.21 3.33
CA SER A 24 0.51 -10.93 1.92
C SER A 24 1.89 -10.32 1.72
N THR A 25 2.72 -10.97 0.92
CA THR A 25 4.05 -10.43 0.59
C THR A 25 3.85 -9.24 -0.34
N MET A 26 4.59 -8.17 -0.11
CA MET A 26 4.61 -7.01 -0.99
C MET A 26 5.18 -7.42 -2.34
N ILE A 27 4.54 -7.02 -3.44
CA ILE A 27 4.97 -7.33 -4.80
C ILE A 27 5.17 -6.03 -5.56
N LEU A 28 6.38 -5.79 -6.05
CA LEU A 28 6.67 -4.67 -6.94
C LEU A 28 6.17 -5.00 -8.34
N ASN A 29 5.42 -4.07 -8.94
CA ASN A 29 4.97 -4.17 -10.32
C ASN A 29 5.94 -3.37 -11.19
N ILE A 30 6.85 -4.08 -11.84
CA ILE A 30 7.83 -3.50 -12.77
C ILE A 30 7.38 -3.83 -14.19
N ASP A 31 7.47 -2.86 -15.10
CA ASP A 31 7.14 -3.08 -16.51
C ASP A 31 8.19 -3.98 -17.22
N SER A 32 8.04 -4.19 -18.52
CA SER A 32 9.00 -5.01 -19.30
C SER A 32 10.40 -4.42 -19.41
N GLY A 33 10.63 -3.21 -18.89
CA GLY A 33 11.93 -2.55 -18.80
C GLY A 33 12.41 -2.53 -17.35
N THR A 34 12.50 -1.32 -16.78
CA THR A 34 12.99 -1.06 -15.41
C THR A 34 12.08 -0.10 -14.65
N THR A 35 10.90 0.22 -15.19
CA THR A 35 10.01 1.22 -14.60
C THR A 35 9.14 0.57 -13.54
N LEU A 36 9.15 1.12 -12.33
CA LEU A 36 8.23 0.75 -11.27
C LEU A 36 6.87 1.41 -11.52
N VAL A 37 5.90 0.63 -12.00
CA VAL A 37 4.55 1.14 -12.34
C VAL A 37 3.58 1.06 -11.17
N GLY A 38 3.93 0.30 -10.13
CA GLY A 38 3.13 0.20 -8.91
C GLY A 38 3.63 -0.85 -7.93
N VAL A 39 2.84 -1.11 -6.90
CA VAL A 39 3.10 -2.15 -5.88
C VAL A 39 1.78 -2.78 -5.42
N GLN A 40 1.82 -4.05 -5.07
CA GLN A 40 0.70 -4.75 -4.42
C GLN A 40 1.04 -5.06 -2.97
N ASN A 41 0.02 -5.02 -2.12
CA ASN A 41 0.13 -5.34 -0.69
C ASN A 41 1.17 -4.52 0.08
N LEU A 42 1.32 -3.25 -0.27
CA LEU A 42 2.09 -2.30 0.52
C LEU A 42 1.45 -2.18 1.90
N ASN A 43 2.22 -2.41 2.96
CA ASN A 43 1.74 -2.29 4.33
C ASN A 43 1.91 -0.85 4.83
N VAL A 44 0.80 -0.19 5.15
CA VAL A 44 0.75 1.12 5.78
C VAL A 44 0.08 0.97 7.14
N ASP A 45 0.87 0.98 8.21
CA ASP A 45 0.42 0.85 9.60
C ASP A 45 -0.55 -0.33 9.85
N GLY A 46 -0.25 -1.49 9.26
CA GLY A 46 -1.05 -2.71 9.39
C GLY A 46 -2.18 -2.86 8.38
N THR A 47 -2.41 -1.86 7.52
CA THR A 47 -3.40 -1.90 6.44
C THR A 47 -2.71 -2.09 5.09
N LEU A 48 -3.21 -3.01 4.28
CA LEU A 48 -2.63 -3.34 2.97
C LEU A 48 -3.26 -2.52 1.85
N TYR A 49 -2.41 -1.96 0.99
CA TYR A 49 -2.80 -1.17 -0.17
C TYR A 49 -2.10 -1.66 -1.44
N ASN A 50 -2.79 -1.53 -2.57
CA ASN A 50 -2.17 -1.51 -3.87
C ASN A 50 -1.89 -0.06 -4.24
N VAL A 51 -0.78 0.19 -4.94
CA VAL A 51 -0.39 1.53 -5.41
C VAL A 51 -0.10 1.48 -6.90
N GLU A 52 -0.54 2.49 -7.62
CA GLU A 52 -0.18 2.75 -9.01
C GLU A 52 0.50 4.11 -9.11
N PHE A 53 1.60 4.19 -9.86
CA PHE A 53 2.29 5.46 -10.15
C PHE A 53 1.82 5.99 -11.51
N ILE A 54 1.14 7.14 -11.51
CA ILE A 54 0.39 7.62 -12.68
C ILE A 54 0.66 9.11 -12.93
N LYS A 55 0.93 9.47 -14.19
CA LYS A 55 0.92 10.88 -14.64
C LYS A 55 -0.46 11.29 -15.10
N GLY A 56 -0.81 12.55 -14.90
CA GLY A 56 -2.04 13.12 -15.42
C GLY A 56 -2.43 14.40 -14.71
N THR A 57 -3.60 14.93 -15.03
CA THR A 57 -4.28 15.84 -14.10
C THR A 57 -4.87 15.03 -12.95
N CYS A 58 -5.19 15.70 -11.84
CA CYS A 58 -5.87 15.02 -10.73
C CYS A 58 -7.20 14.40 -11.21
N PHE A 59 -7.94 15.12 -12.05
CA PHE A 59 -9.20 14.64 -12.63
C PHE A 59 -9.00 13.37 -13.47
N ASP A 60 -7.95 13.30 -14.30
CA ASP A 60 -7.71 12.11 -15.15
C ASP A 60 -7.38 10.87 -14.31
N VAL A 61 -6.70 11.05 -13.17
CA VAL A 61 -6.23 9.95 -12.32
C VAL A 61 -7.30 9.48 -11.33
N PHE A 62 -8.08 10.41 -10.78
CA PHE A 62 -9.03 10.15 -9.68
C PHE A 62 -10.50 10.36 -10.05
N GLY A 63 -10.80 10.88 -11.24
CA GLY A 63 -12.16 11.12 -11.74
C GLY A 63 -12.86 12.36 -11.18
N SER A 64 -12.56 12.77 -9.94
CA SER A 64 -12.90 14.07 -9.39
C SER A 64 -11.84 14.52 -8.39
N CYS A 65 -11.70 15.83 -8.18
CA CYS A 65 -10.73 16.38 -7.23
C CYS A 65 -11.27 17.68 -6.63
N ASP A 66 -12.51 17.61 -6.17
CA ASP A 66 -13.25 18.70 -5.54
C ASP A 66 -13.53 18.45 -4.05
N SER A 67 -13.19 17.26 -3.55
CA SER A 67 -13.41 16.82 -2.18
C SER A 67 -12.31 15.86 -1.72
N SER A 68 -12.01 15.87 -0.42
CA SER A 68 -11.12 14.88 0.19
C SER A 68 -11.67 13.46 0.14
N ALA A 69 -12.99 13.29 -0.02
CA ALA A 69 -13.64 11.98 -0.11
C ALA A 69 -13.24 11.19 -1.37
N THR A 70 -12.62 11.84 -2.36
CA THR A 70 -12.15 11.17 -3.56
C THR A 70 -10.83 10.42 -3.35
N PHE A 71 -10.12 10.70 -2.26
CA PHE A 71 -8.83 10.09 -1.95
C PHE A 71 -8.95 9.03 -0.86
N VAL A 72 -8.06 8.04 -0.92
CA VAL A 72 -8.01 6.96 0.09
C VAL A 72 -7.61 7.50 1.47
N PHE A 73 -6.71 8.49 1.50
CA PHE A 73 -6.31 9.15 2.73
C PHE A 73 -7.12 10.44 2.89
N SER A 74 -7.71 10.63 4.07
CA SER A 74 -8.60 11.78 4.35
C SER A 74 -7.92 12.89 5.15
N ASN A 75 -6.65 12.70 5.52
CA ASN A 75 -5.87 13.66 6.28
C ASN A 75 -4.37 13.50 6.01
N GLU A 76 -3.64 14.54 6.37
CA GLU A 76 -2.19 14.63 6.21
C GLU A 76 -1.43 13.51 6.92
N SER A 77 -1.82 13.19 8.16
CA SER A 77 -1.09 12.20 8.97
C SER A 77 -1.13 10.81 8.36
N SER A 78 -2.27 10.38 7.80
CA SER A 78 -2.36 9.07 7.15
C SER A 78 -1.65 9.03 5.80
N ALA A 79 -1.66 10.13 5.04
CA ALA A 79 -0.86 10.25 3.83
C ALA A 79 0.65 10.27 4.11
N LEU A 80 1.09 10.87 5.22
CA LEU A 80 2.50 10.85 5.65
C LEU A 80 2.97 9.43 5.97
N LEU A 81 2.17 8.66 6.71
CA LEU A 81 2.47 7.25 6.98
C LEU A 81 2.57 6.43 5.69
N ALA A 82 1.70 6.69 4.72
CA ALA A 82 1.76 6.05 3.42
C ALA A 82 3.01 6.45 2.62
N GLY A 83 3.41 7.72 2.69
CA GLY A 83 4.64 8.21 2.06
C GLY A 83 5.89 7.58 2.67
N GLN A 84 5.94 7.49 4.00
CA GLN A 84 7.03 6.80 4.68
C GLN A 84 7.08 5.31 4.31
N ALA A 85 5.92 4.65 4.19
CA ALA A 85 5.88 3.26 3.74
C ALA A 85 6.43 3.08 2.31
N LEU A 86 6.24 4.03 1.41
CA LEU A 86 6.86 3.99 0.08
C LEU A 86 8.39 4.06 0.16
N LEU A 87 8.94 4.96 0.98
CA LEU A 87 10.39 5.04 1.17
C LEU A 87 10.95 3.78 1.83
N ASP A 88 10.30 3.30 2.89
CA ASP A 88 10.82 2.21 3.72
C ASP A 88 10.69 0.82 3.08
N GLN A 89 9.82 0.66 2.06
CA GLN A 89 9.50 -0.66 1.50
C GLN A 89 9.62 -0.71 -0.03
N VAL A 90 9.36 0.38 -0.74
CA VAL A 90 9.21 0.38 -2.20
C VAL A 90 10.42 0.98 -2.89
N PHE A 91 10.84 2.16 -2.47
CA PHE A 91 12.01 2.86 -3.02
C PHE A 91 13.29 2.37 -2.35
N LEU A 92 13.59 1.09 -2.56
CA LEU A 92 14.78 0.42 -2.05
C LEU A 92 15.54 -0.27 -3.18
N ASP A 93 16.85 -0.40 -3.00
CA ASP A 93 17.66 -1.23 -3.89
C ASP A 93 17.40 -2.73 -3.65
N LEU A 94 17.18 -3.45 -4.75
CA LEU A 94 16.91 -4.88 -4.72
C LEU A 94 18.18 -5.68 -4.99
N VAL A 95 18.27 -6.85 -4.35
CA VAL A 95 19.35 -7.81 -4.59
C VAL A 95 19.39 -8.35 -6.03
N SER A 96 18.28 -8.22 -6.77
CA SER A 96 18.16 -8.59 -8.18
C SER A 96 18.78 -7.57 -9.14
N GLY A 97 19.20 -6.40 -8.63
CA GLY A 97 19.93 -5.38 -9.37
C GLY A 97 19.12 -4.16 -9.78
N GLU A 98 17.81 -4.13 -9.53
CA GLU A 98 17.01 -2.92 -9.65
C GLU A 98 17.28 -1.98 -8.45
N ASN A 99 17.88 -0.82 -8.73
CA ASN A 99 18.33 0.12 -7.73
C ASN A 99 17.42 1.34 -7.67
N PHE A 100 16.23 1.18 -7.07
CA PHE A 100 15.23 2.25 -7.01
C PHE A 100 15.66 3.43 -6.13
N ASP A 101 16.49 3.20 -5.11
CA ASP A 101 17.00 4.23 -4.19
C ASP A 101 18.27 4.88 -4.76
N THR A 102 19.30 4.08 -5.05
CA THR A 102 20.60 4.65 -5.44
C THR A 102 20.66 5.14 -6.89
N GLU A 103 19.75 4.67 -7.75
CA GLU A 103 19.64 5.06 -9.17
C GLU A 103 18.19 5.31 -9.63
N PRO A 104 17.48 6.30 -9.04
CA PRO A 104 16.07 6.56 -9.33
C PRO A 104 15.85 7.01 -10.80
N GLY A 105 16.90 7.46 -11.48
CA GLY A 105 16.89 7.76 -12.91
C GLY A 105 16.97 6.56 -13.84
N THR A 106 17.63 5.48 -13.41
CA THR A 106 17.79 4.23 -14.19
C THR A 106 16.59 3.30 -13.94
N TYR A 107 16.07 3.32 -12.71
CA TYR A 107 14.92 2.54 -12.26
C TYR A 107 13.83 3.48 -11.75
N PRO A 108 13.18 4.28 -12.62
CA PRO A 108 12.22 5.27 -12.17
C PRO A 108 10.89 4.65 -11.77
N ALA A 109 10.22 5.25 -10.77
CA ALA A 109 8.79 5.10 -10.64
C ALA A 109 8.09 5.75 -11.84
N GLN A 110 6.98 5.19 -12.29
CA GLN A 110 6.29 5.70 -13.46
C GLN A 110 5.89 7.17 -13.26
N GLY A 111 6.33 8.01 -14.19
CA GLY A 111 6.11 9.44 -14.15
C GLY A 111 7.30 10.27 -13.68
N CYS A 112 8.33 9.63 -13.13
CA CYS A 112 9.62 10.21 -12.83
C CYS A 112 10.55 10.07 -14.04
N GLY A 113 11.05 11.19 -14.55
CA GLY A 113 11.96 11.25 -15.70
C GLY A 113 13.26 11.99 -15.40
N ASN A 114 13.47 12.45 -14.17
CA ASN A 114 14.73 13.04 -13.74
C ASN A 114 15.69 11.94 -13.25
N TYR A 115 16.96 12.10 -13.60
CA TYR A 115 18.01 11.17 -13.21
C TYR A 115 18.37 11.21 -11.71
N TRP A 116 18.03 12.31 -11.03
CA TRP A 116 18.46 12.62 -9.67
C TRP A 116 17.41 12.42 -8.61
N LEU A 117 16.12 12.54 -8.96
CA LEU A 117 15.03 12.44 -8.01
C LEU A 117 13.75 11.95 -8.69
N CYS A 118 12.86 11.42 -7.87
CA CYS A 118 11.51 11.04 -8.22
C CYS A 118 10.55 11.56 -7.15
N GLU A 119 9.56 12.36 -7.56
CA GLU A 119 8.51 12.85 -6.68
C GLU A 119 7.21 12.10 -6.95
N SER A 120 6.60 11.60 -5.87
CA SER A 120 5.27 11.00 -5.93
C SER A 120 4.36 11.71 -4.95
N ILE A 121 3.21 12.19 -5.43
CA ILE A 121 2.23 12.89 -4.60
C ILE A 121 1.16 11.90 -4.15
N ILE A 122 0.89 11.92 -2.84
CA ILE A 122 -0.21 11.20 -2.19
C ILE A 122 -1.26 12.23 -1.77
N PRO A 123 -2.35 12.39 -2.55
CA PRO A 123 -3.40 13.34 -2.20
C PRO A 123 -4.14 12.93 -0.93
N TYR A 124 -4.47 13.91 -0.10
CA TYR A 124 -5.35 13.72 1.07
C TYR A 124 -6.48 14.74 1.17
N GLY A 125 -6.43 15.79 0.36
CA GLY A 125 -7.41 16.87 0.36
C GLY A 125 -7.47 17.56 -0.99
N ALA A 126 -8.63 18.08 -1.35
CA ALA A 126 -8.77 18.93 -2.51
C ALA A 126 -9.89 19.95 -2.31
N ASN A 127 -9.78 21.04 -3.04
CA ASN A 127 -10.84 22.00 -3.29
C ASN A 127 -10.88 22.32 -4.78
N THR A 128 -11.77 23.21 -5.20
CA THR A 128 -11.96 23.57 -6.62
C THR A 128 -10.71 24.07 -7.33
N SER A 129 -9.66 24.46 -6.60
CA SER A 129 -8.46 25.08 -7.15
C SER A 129 -7.16 24.38 -6.75
N HIS A 130 -7.14 23.52 -5.74
CA HIS A 130 -5.90 22.91 -5.24
C HIS A 130 -6.10 21.46 -4.84
N VAL A 131 -5.05 20.66 -5.03
CA VAL A 131 -4.90 19.33 -4.44
C VAL A 131 -3.82 19.42 -3.37
N GLN A 132 -4.18 19.07 -2.14
CA GLN A 132 -3.28 18.95 -1.02
C GLN A 132 -2.77 17.51 -0.98
N GLY A 133 -1.46 17.35 -0.87
CA GLY A 133 -0.85 16.03 -0.84
C GLY A 133 0.44 16.01 -0.04
N VAL A 134 0.83 14.80 0.32
CA VAL A 134 2.20 14.54 0.78
C VAL A 134 3.03 14.25 -0.46
N VAL A 135 4.13 14.97 -0.63
CA VAL A 135 5.14 14.63 -1.62
C VAL A 135 6.12 13.65 -1.01
N VAL A 136 6.40 12.58 -1.74
CA VAL A 136 7.42 11.59 -1.42
C VAL A 136 8.56 11.80 -2.38
N ILE A 137 9.72 12.16 -1.85
CA ILE A 137 10.93 12.42 -2.61
C ILE A 137 11.84 11.22 -2.42
N ASN A 138 12.15 10.55 -3.52
CA ASN A 138 13.19 9.54 -3.61
C ASN A 138 14.33 10.12 -4.45
N ALA A 139 15.43 10.48 -3.81
CA ALA A 139 16.54 11.24 -4.36
C ALA A 139 17.84 10.45 -4.26
N ARG A 140 18.59 10.44 -5.36
CA ARG A 140 19.88 9.77 -5.42
C ARG A 140 20.81 10.24 -4.29
N PRO A 141 21.48 9.32 -3.56
CA PRO A 141 22.44 9.70 -2.52
C PRO A 141 23.52 10.67 -3.03
N GLY A 142 23.71 11.75 -2.28
CA GLY A 142 24.70 12.80 -2.59
C GLY A 142 24.19 13.92 -3.51
N TRP A 143 22.93 13.89 -3.94
CA TRP A 143 22.30 15.03 -4.58
C TRP A 143 22.03 16.16 -3.55
N ALA A 144 22.48 17.38 -3.86
CA ALA A 144 22.37 18.56 -2.99
C ALA A 144 21.42 19.62 -3.57
N GLY A 145 20.43 19.19 -4.35
CA GLY A 145 19.44 20.10 -4.93
C GLY A 145 18.38 20.53 -3.93
N SER A 146 17.46 21.36 -4.41
CA SER A 146 16.46 22.06 -3.59
C SER A 146 15.46 21.14 -2.87
N ALA A 147 15.24 19.93 -3.39
CA ALA A 147 14.28 18.99 -2.79
C ALA A 147 14.88 18.19 -1.62
N GLY A 148 16.21 18.22 -1.42
CA GLY A 148 16.88 17.57 -0.29
C GLY A 148 17.06 16.04 -0.47
N PRO A 149 17.44 15.33 0.61
CA PRO A 149 17.55 13.86 0.59
C PRO A 149 16.17 13.20 0.55
N ASP A 150 16.13 11.87 0.53
CA ASP A 150 14.90 11.10 0.69
C ASP A 150 14.04 11.59 1.85
N GLY A 151 12.75 11.70 1.60
CA GLY A 151 11.84 12.14 2.64
C GLY A 151 10.43 12.40 2.17
N THR A 152 9.59 12.71 3.14
CA THR A 152 8.23 13.17 2.91
C THR A 152 8.11 14.65 3.23
N GLY A 153 7.41 15.39 2.38
CA GLY A 153 7.08 16.80 2.59
C GLY A 153 5.60 17.06 2.36
N LEU A 154 5.13 18.23 2.79
CA LEU A 154 3.81 18.71 2.40
C LEU A 154 3.93 19.48 1.11
N ASP A 155 3.04 19.19 0.17
CA ASP A 155 2.92 19.94 -1.07
C ASP A 155 1.45 20.29 -1.38
N SER A 156 1.27 21.32 -2.18
CA SER A 156 -0.04 21.74 -2.66
C SER A 156 0.06 22.01 -4.15
N VAL A 157 -0.44 21.06 -4.95
CA VAL A 157 -0.50 21.23 -6.40
C VAL A 157 -1.54 22.30 -6.71
N SER A 158 -1.04 23.43 -7.18
CA SER A 158 -1.86 24.55 -7.62
C SER A 158 -2.54 24.23 -8.94
N ASN A 159 -3.84 24.52 -9.01
CA ASN A 159 -4.76 24.12 -10.09
C ASN A 159 -4.91 22.60 -10.24
N VAL A 160 -6.09 22.08 -9.86
CA VAL A 160 -6.51 20.68 -10.04
C VAL A 160 -6.38 20.18 -11.49
N GLY A 161 -6.51 21.10 -12.46
CA GLY A 161 -6.34 20.85 -13.89
C GLY A 161 -4.90 20.96 -14.38
N THR A 162 -3.92 21.32 -13.54
CA THR A 162 -2.51 21.27 -13.91
C THR A 162 -2.13 19.82 -14.13
N SER A 163 -1.71 19.53 -15.36
CA SER A 163 -1.25 18.19 -15.69
C SER A 163 0.15 18.01 -15.14
N LEU A 164 0.36 16.96 -14.34
CA LEU A 164 1.70 16.50 -13.98
C LEU A 164 2.45 15.94 -15.20
N VAL A 165 1.82 15.89 -16.39
CA VAL A 165 2.44 15.44 -17.64
C VAL A 165 3.56 16.38 -18.08
N THR A 166 3.45 17.69 -17.82
CA THR A 166 4.47 18.69 -18.23
C THR A 166 5.60 18.88 -17.21
N GLY A 167 5.44 18.36 -15.99
CA GLY A 167 6.53 18.17 -15.03
C GLY A 167 7.29 16.90 -15.38
N LEU A 168 8.62 16.96 -15.44
CA LEU A 168 9.43 15.80 -15.76
C LEU A 168 9.61 14.85 -14.56
N GLU A 169 9.11 15.19 -13.38
CA GLU A 169 9.66 14.65 -12.13
C GLU A 169 8.61 14.18 -11.12
N THR A 170 7.32 14.37 -11.42
CA THR A 170 6.24 14.18 -10.45
C THR A 170 5.15 13.26 -11.00
N SER A 171 4.75 12.28 -10.19
CA SER A 171 3.59 11.40 -10.44
C SER A 171 2.60 11.47 -9.28
N TYR A 172 1.40 10.92 -9.48
CA TYR A 172 0.53 10.55 -8.37
C TYR A 172 0.81 9.11 -7.96
N ALA A 173 0.91 8.86 -6.66
CA ALA A 173 0.79 7.54 -6.08
C ALA A 173 -0.67 7.30 -5.71
N ARG A 174 -1.40 6.55 -6.54
CA ARG A 174 -2.82 6.24 -6.33
C ARG A 174 -2.94 4.95 -5.53
N PHE A 175 -3.42 5.07 -4.29
CA PHE A 175 -3.66 3.94 -3.41
C PHE A 175 -5.04 3.34 -3.65
N THR A 176 -5.16 2.03 -3.47
CA THR A 176 -6.43 1.31 -3.42
C THR A 176 -6.37 0.31 -2.27
N LEU A 177 -7.39 0.26 -1.43
CA LEU A 177 -7.45 -0.67 -0.31
C LEU A 177 -7.47 -2.11 -0.81
N VAL A 178 -6.64 -2.97 -0.24
CA VAL A 178 -6.73 -4.42 -0.48
C VAL A 178 -7.82 -4.96 0.44
N GLU A 179 -9.00 -5.23 -0.14
CA GLU A 179 -10.04 -5.94 0.59
C GLU A 179 -9.64 -7.41 0.74
N VAL A 180 -9.39 -7.82 1.98
CA VAL A 180 -9.14 -9.21 2.29
C VAL A 180 -10.48 -9.93 2.18
N SER A 181 -10.74 -10.57 1.03
CA SER A 181 -11.90 -11.45 0.90
C SER A 181 -11.81 -12.49 2.02
N SER A 182 -12.87 -12.61 2.83
CA SER A 182 -12.85 -13.46 4.02
C SER A 182 -13.58 -14.79 3.85
N PRO A 183 -13.32 -15.64 2.82
CA PRO A 183 -13.79 -17.02 2.87
C PRO A 183 -13.34 -17.73 4.15
N SER A 184 -12.14 -17.41 4.64
CA SER A 184 -11.50 -18.09 5.76
C SER A 184 -12.21 -17.88 7.10
N VAL A 185 -12.69 -16.66 7.41
CA VAL A 185 -13.41 -16.42 8.68
C VAL A 185 -14.80 -17.05 8.64
N PHE A 186 -15.49 -17.01 7.50
CA PHE A 186 -16.79 -17.68 7.35
C PHE A 186 -16.65 -19.20 7.48
N ILE A 187 -15.64 -19.81 6.87
CA ILE A 187 -15.38 -21.25 6.99
C ILE A 187 -15.05 -21.61 8.45
N LEU A 188 -14.22 -20.81 9.14
CA LEU A 188 -13.91 -21.03 10.55
C LEU A 188 -15.14 -20.87 11.46
N LEU A 189 -16.00 -19.89 11.18
CA LEU A 189 -17.25 -19.69 11.92
C LEU A 189 -18.24 -20.85 11.69
N LEU A 190 -18.35 -21.34 10.45
CA LEU A 190 -19.18 -22.50 10.10
C LEU A 190 -18.66 -23.79 10.75
N LEU A 191 -17.33 -23.98 10.82
CA LEU A 191 -16.71 -25.09 11.52
C LEU A 191 -16.92 -24.99 13.05
N ALA A 192 -16.86 -23.79 13.63
CA ALA A 192 -17.18 -23.58 15.05
C ALA A 192 -18.66 -23.85 15.36
N MET A 193 -19.58 -23.39 14.51
CA MET A 193 -21.02 -23.59 14.69
C MET A 193 -21.41 -25.08 14.56
N SER A 194 -20.85 -25.79 13.59
CA SER A 194 -21.12 -27.23 13.38
C SER A 194 -20.63 -28.09 14.56
N THR A 195 -19.48 -27.76 15.17
CA THR A 195 -19.01 -28.46 16.38
C THR A 195 -19.87 -28.19 17.61
N ILE A 196 -20.44 -26.99 17.76
CA ILE A 196 -21.39 -26.67 18.83
C ILE A 196 -22.69 -27.48 18.67
N ILE A 197 -23.22 -27.56 17.44
CA ILE A 197 -24.47 -28.30 17.13
C ILE A 197 -24.28 -29.80 17.40
N LEU A 198 -23.15 -30.38 16.98
CA LEU A 198 -22.83 -31.78 17.22
C LEU A 198 -22.69 -32.09 18.72
N ARG A 199 -22.18 -31.14 19.51
CA ARG A 199 -22.08 -31.27 20.97
C ARG A 199 -23.43 -31.22 21.68
N GLN A 200 -24.39 -30.44 21.15
CA GLN A 200 -25.74 -30.37 21.72
C GLN A 200 -26.55 -31.64 21.42
N LYS A 201 -26.41 -32.22 20.23
CA LYS A 201 -27.15 -33.42 19.82
C LYS A 201 -26.74 -34.70 20.55
N GLY A 202 -25.53 -34.77 21.11
CA GLY A 202 -25.03 -35.92 21.89
C GLY A 202 -25.38 -35.90 23.38
N ARG A 203 -26.15 -34.92 23.87
CA ARG A 203 -26.57 -34.79 25.28
C ARG A 203 -28.07 -35.09 25.51
N SER A 204 -28.80 -35.41 24.45
CA SER A 204 -30.21 -35.84 24.46
C SER A 204 -30.30 -37.36 24.44
#